data_AF-A0A084WT93-F1
#
_entry.id   AF-A0A084WT93-F1
#
_cell.length_a   1.000
_cell.length_b   1.000
_cell.length_c   1.000
_cell.angle_alpha   90.00
_cell.angle_beta   90.00
_cell.angle_gamma   90.00
#
_symmetry.space_group_name_H-M   'P 1'
#
loop_
_entity.id
_entity.type
_entity.pdbx_description
1 polymer ?
#
loop_
_entity_poly.entity_id
_entity_poly.type
_entity_poly.pdbx_seq_one_letter_code
_entity_poly.pdbx_strand_id
1 'polypeptide(L)'
;MVYGKGSVFVICTLLLVCCSLLKWTEARCHSPSEEVGRRLNGFRERRQSMPKHVRRNPWEMGMGIYTEGDIMEKPDHQRNGIALTVSPNARWPNAIVPYVISSTAFTAAQRAIILQGMQQFATNTCVRFVERTTQSIYLTIDSTSTGCWSYVGRSSSNTYNQVNLQASDCVDVGTVTHELMHAIGFYHEFTRPDRDNYVTIDRTALAAEYQTQSFFDDNFGKMADADVVLYGRPYDYGSVMHYSKYAAAASYNRPVMNNIQPWTGDFGNDNGLSAADIIDINYMYCNSTSTTTQATTTTTVAPVTTTTTTTTTTTVRPVTTTTTTTTTVRPATTTIRGTTTTVRTTRRPR
;
A
#
# COMPACT_ATOMS: atom_id res chain seq x y z
N MET A 1 74.16 -0.17 10.14
CA MET A 1 72.79 0.13 10.61
C MET A 1 71.83 -0.14 9.47
N VAL A 2 71.06 -1.23 9.56
CA VAL A 2 70.04 -1.60 8.59
C VAL A 2 68.71 -1.02 9.10
N TYR A 3 68.17 0.01 8.43
CA TYR A 3 66.80 0.47 8.70
C TYR A 3 65.85 -0.31 7.80
N GLY A 4 64.99 -1.10 8.44
CA GLY A 4 64.06 -2.04 7.82
C GLY A 4 62.93 -1.35 7.05
N LYS A 5 62.68 -1.87 5.84
CA LYS A 5 61.44 -1.68 5.09
C LYS A 5 60.31 -2.44 5.80
N GLY A 6 59.62 -1.79 6.74
CA GLY A 6 58.64 -2.47 7.59
C GLY A 6 57.33 -1.73 7.91
N SER A 7 57.11 -0.51 7.40
CA SER A 7 55.98 0.32 7.90
C SER A 7 54.99 0.83 6.85
N VAL A 8 55.09 0.43 5.59
CA VAL A 8 54.16 0.90 4.54
C VAL A 8 53.06 -0.13 4.23
N PHE A 9 53.23 -1.41 4.57
CA PHE A 9 52.26 -2.45 4.25
C PHE A 9 51.12 -2.61 5.28
N VAL A 10 51.29 -2.15 6.51
CA VAL A 10 50.26 -2.31 7.58
C VAL A 10 49.23 -1.19 7.58
N ILE A 11 49.58 0.00 7.08
CA ILE A 11 48.68 1.17 7.05
C ILE A 11 47.66 1.07 5.90
N CYS A 12 48.01 0.44 4.77
CA CYS A 12 47.06 0.22 3.66
C CYS A 12 45.98 -0.83 3.97
N THR A 13 46.27 -1.85 4.80
CA THR A 13 45.28 -2.88 5.14
C THR A 13 44.24 -2.38 6.15
N LEU A 14 44.63 -1.51 7.10
CA LEU A 14 43.72 -0.88 8.05
C LEU A 14 42.78 0.16 7.39
N LEU A 15 43.26 0.89 6.37
CA LEU A 15 42.42 1.85 5.61
C LEU A 15 41.42 1.14 4.69
N LEU A 16 41.77 0.00 4.10
CA LEU A 16 40.84 -0.81 3.28
C LEU A 16 39.75 -1.49 4.12
N VAL A 17 40.06 -1.90 5.36
CA VAL A 17 39.06 -2.41 6.32
C VAL A 17 38.15 -1.28 6.82
N CYS A 18 38.66 -0.06 7.00
CA CYS A 18 37.84 1.08 7.43
C CYS A 18 36.91 1.59 6.31
N CYS A 19 37.39 1.66 5.05
CA CYS A 19 36.55 2.02 3.90
C CYS A 19 35.48 0.96 3.56
N SER A 20 35.74 -0.32 3.86
CA SER A 20 34.69 -1.34 3.76
C SER A 20 33.69 -1.19 4.91
N LEU A 21 34.11 -1.01 6.15
CA LEU A 21 33.15 -0.84 7.26
C LEU A 21 32.25 0.40 7.12
N LEU A 22 32.74 1.53 6.59
CA LEU A 22 31.89 2.71 6.34
C LEU A 22 30.90 2.49 5.18
N LYS A 23 31.31 1.88 4.07
CA LYS A 23 30.41 1.59 2.92
C LYS A 23 29.28 0.61 3.27
N TRP A 24 29.44 -0.20 4.32
CA TRP A 24 28.43 -1.17 4.77
C TRP A 24 27.34 -0.57 5.67
N THR A 25 27.48 0.69 6.11
CA THR A 25 26.45 1.34 6.92
C THR A 25 25.39 2.04 6.06
N GLU A 26 25.79 2.67 4.96
CA GLU A 26 24.86 3.39 4.06
C GLU A 26 24.10 2.48 3.07
N ALA A 27 24.61 1.27 2.79
CA ALA A 27 24.04 0.40 1.75
C ALA A 27 22.82 -0.43 2.19
N ARG A 28 22.47 -0.49 3.48
CA ARG A 28 21.55 -1.51 4.02
C ARG A 28 20.10 -1.32 3.59
N CYS A 29 19.64 -0.07 3.46
CA CYS A 29 18.26 0.27 3.11
C CYS A 29 18.05 0.59 1.62
N HIS A 30 19.08 0.46 0.78
CA HIS A 30 19.03 0.80 -0.65
C HIS A 30 19.00 -0.42 -1.57
N SER A 31 19.11 -1.63 -1.01
CA SER A 31 19.12 -2.87 -1.78
C SER A 31 18.53 -4.05 -1.00
N PRO A 32 17.92 -5.02 -1.68
CA PRO A 32 17.42 -6.24 -1.05
C PRO A 32 18.52 -7.02 -0.33
N SER A 33 18.16 -7.67 0.79
CA SER A 33 19.10 -8.38 1.65
C SER A 33 18.75 -9.86 1.79
N GLU A 34 19.73 -10.72 1.51
CA GLU A 34 19.60 -12.17 1.69
C GLU A 34 19.31 -12.57 3.15
N GLU A 35 19.81 -11.79 4.12
CA GLU A 35 19.54 -12.00 5.54
C GLU A 35 18.04 -11.84 5.83
N VAL A 36 17.39 -10.82 5.27
CA VAL A 36 15.93 -10.64 5.41
C VAL A 36 15.18 -11.82 4.78
N GLY A 37 15.64 -12.29 3.62
CA GLY A 37 15.05 -13.46 2.97
C GLY A 37 15.16 -14.72 3.82
N ARG A 38 16.30 -14.95 4.48
CA ARG A 38 16.48 -16.06 5.42
C ARG A 38 15.57 -15.94 6.64
N ARG A 39 15.40 -14.72 7.19
CA ARG A 39 14.47 -14.47 8.30
C ARG A 39 13.04 -14.83 7.90
N LEU A 40 12.60 -14.43 6.71
CA LEU A 40 11.27 -14.73 6.16
C LEU A 40 11.04 -16.20 5.89
N ASN A 41 11.99 -16.93 5.30
CA ASN A 41 11.81 -18.36 5.02
C ASN A 41 11.54 -19.18 6.30
N GLY A 42 12.11 -18.78 7.44
CA GLY A 42 11.80 -19.40 8.73
C GLY A 42 10.59 -18.78 9.46
N PHE A 43 10.05 -17.66 8.97
CA PHE A 43 8.98 -16.93 9.63
C PHE A 43 7.68 -17.72 9.66
N ARG A 44 7.24 -18.32 8.55
CA ARG A 44 5.94 -18.98 8.47
C ARG A 44 5.80 -20.18 9.40
N GLU A 45 6.83 -21.02 9.49
CA GLU A 45 6.88 -22.15 10.43
C GLU A 45 6.85 -21.67 11.88
N ARG A 46 7.58 -20.60 12.21
CA ARG A 46 7.56 -19.97 13.54
C ARG A 46 6.20 -19.33 13.83
N ARG A 47 5.60 -18.61 12.87
CA ARG A 47 4.31 -17.93 13.04
C ARG A 47 3.19 -18.90 13.34
N GLN A 48 3.18 -20.08 12.70
CA GLN A 48 2.18 -21.11 12.96
C GLN A 48 2.27 -21.68 14.38
N SER A 49 3.48 -21.81 14.93
CA SER A 49 3.71 -22.29 16.30
C SER A 49 3.55 -21.21 17.39
N MET A 50 3.48 -19.93 17.01
CA MET A 50 3.32 -18.81 17.95
C MET A 50 1.84 -18.51 18.31
N PRO A 51 1.56 -18.15 19.58
CA PRO A 51 0.27 -17.61 19.98
C PRO A 51 -0.11 -16.38 19.15
N LYS A 52 -1.39 -16.26 18.76
CA LYS A 52 -1.85 -15.19 17.86
C LYS A 52 -1.49 -13.78 18.34
N HIS A 53 -1.47 -13.54 19.65
CA HIS A 53 -1.22 -12.24 20.26
C HIS A 53 0.27 -11.81 20.29
N VAL A 54 1.19 -12.64 19.78
CA VAL A 54 2.62 -12.29 19.62
C VAL A 54 3.13 -12.54 18.20
N ARG A 55 2.21 -12.76 17.25
CA ARG A 55 2.56 -12.98 15.84
C ARG A 55 2.95 -11.65 15.20
N ARG A 56 4.25 -11.45 15.05
CA ARG A 56 4.81 -10.41 14.18
C ARG A 56 4.34 -10.59 12.75
N ASN A 57 4.35 -9.51 11.98
CA ASN A 57 4.02 -9.55 10.55
C ASN A 57 5.25 -9.82 9.67
N PRO A 58 5.07 -10.37 8.44
CA PRO A 58 6.20 -10.67 7.55
C PRO A 58 7.10 -9.46 7.28
N TRP A 59 6.49 -8.30 7.09
CA TRP A 59 7.18 -7.06 6.76
C TRP A 59 8.08 -6.53 7.90
N GLU A 60 7.80 -6.88 9.15
CA GLU A 60 8.67 -6.56 10.31
C GLU A 60 10.03 -7.30 10.29
N MET A 61 10.23 -8.26 9.39
CA MET A 61 11.42 -9.13 9.37
C MET A 61 12.68 -8.45 8.80
N GLY A 62 12.53 -7.30 8.13
CA GLY A 62 13.67 -6.51 7.63
C GLY A 62 14.25 -5.51 8.64
N MET A 63 13.76 -5.53 9.90
CA MET A 63 14.29 -4.73 11.01
C MET A 63 15.81 -4.72 11.11
N GLY A 64 16.37 -3.50 11.18
CA GLY A 64 17.82 -3.26 11.27
C GLY A 64 18.58 -3.41 9.96
N ILE A 65 17.87 -3.58 8.84
CA ILE A 65 18.43 -3.64 7.49
C ILE A 65 17.72 -2.60 6.61
N TYR A 66 16.41 -2.71 6.46
CA TYR A 66 15.60 -1.72 5.75
C TYR A 66 15.18 -0.59 6.70
N THR A 67 14.93 0.60 6.15
CA THR A 67 14.39 1.72 6.94
C THR A 67 13.02 1.32 7.46
N GLU A 68 12.77 1.56 8.75
CA GLU A 68 11.54 1.12 9.41
C GLU A 68 11.20 -0.36 9.18
N GLY A 69 12.14 -1.22 8.81
CA GLY A 69 11.95 -2.67 8.62
C GLY A 69 11.57 -3.13 7.22
N ASP A 70 10.93 -2.31 6.38
CA ASP A 70 10.42 -2.68 5.05
C ASP A 70 10.39 -1.52 4.04
N ILE A 71 10.93 -0.35 4.40
CA ILE A 71 11.03 0.79 3.49
C ILE A 71 12.40 0.77 2.80
N MET A 72 12.36 0.71 1.47
CA MET A 72 13.54 0.91 0.63
C MET A 72 13.75 2.43 0.40
N GLU A 73 14.95 2.93 0.67
CA GLU A 73 15.28 4.35 0.52
C GLU A 73 15.76 4.67 -0.90
N LYS A 74 15.43 5.89 -1.34
CA LYS A 74 15.93 6.48 -2.60
C LYS A 74 17.30 7.13 -2.31
N PRO A 75 18.30 7.01 -3.20
CA PRO A 75 19.65 7.52 -2.95
C PRO A 75 19.73 9.04 -2.71
N ASP A 76 18.77 9.79 -3.24
CA ASP A 76 18.53 11.17 -2.83
C ASP A 76 17.67 11.16 -1.58
N HIS A 77 18.34 11.12 -0.40
CA HIS A 77 17.78 11.08 0.97
C HIS A 77 16.68 12.12 1.24
N GLN A 78 15.54 11.94 0.62
CA GLN A 78 14.33 12.66 0.92
C GLN A 78 13.41 11.64 1.58
N ARG A 79 13.55 11.50 2.91
CA ARG A 79 12.50 10.88 3.72
C ARG A 79 11.25 11.76 3.52
N ASN A 80 10.38 11.33 2.62
CA ASN A 80 9.30 12.14 2.07
C ASN A 80 7.98 11.44 2.34
N GLY A 81 7.42 11.63 3.55
CA GLY A 81 5.99 11.48 3.76
C GLY A 81 5.32 12.69 3.13
N ILE A 82 4.39 12.46 2.20
CA ILE A 82 4.19 13.47 1.14
C ILE A 82 3.23 14.55 1.59
N ALA A 83 3.74 15.52 2.35
CA ALA A 83 3.28 16.89 2.21
C ALA A 83 3.66 17.36 0.80
N LEU A 84 2.68 17.78 -0.01
CA LEU A 84 2.93 18.27 -1.37
C LEU A 84 3.88 19.48 -1.41
N THR A 85 4.03 20.17 -0.26
CA THR A 85 4.99 21.26 -0.04
C THR A 85 6.44 20.79 -0.06
N VAL A 86 6.71 19.54 0.31
CA VAL A 86 8.06 18.94 0.36
C VAL A 86 8.33 18.09 -0.88
N SER A 87 7.32 17.39 -1.41
CA SER A 87 7.50 16.45 -2.54
C SER A 87 6.32 16.51 -3.52
N PRO A 88 6.25 17.53 -4.39
CA PRO A 88 5.07 17.78 -5.22
C PRO A 88 4.72 16.63 -6.19
N ASN A 89 5.69 15.78 -6.53
CA ASN A 89 5.54 14.69 -7.51
C ASN A 89 5.42 13.29 -6.91
N ALA A 90 5.39 13.19 -5.58
CA ALA A 90 5.46 11.91 -4.90
C ALA A 90 4.08 11.23 -4.78
N ARG A 91 2.99 11.94 -5.08
CA ARG A 91 1.66 11.33 -5.22
C ARG A 91 1.44 10.81 -6.64
N TRP A 92 0.67 9.74 -6.76
CA TRP A 92 0.22 9.23 -8.05
C TRP A 92 -0.85 10.16 -8.67
N PRO A 93 -0.66 10.66 -9.90
CA PRO A 93 -1.61 11.57 -10.53
C PRO A 93 -3.01 10.96 -10.63
N ASN A 94 -4.04 11.74 -10.32
CA ASN A 94 -5.46 11.35 -10.38
C ASN A 94 -5.80 10.11 -9.54
N ALA A 95 -4.99 9.80 -8.52
CA ALA A 95 -5.11 8.57 -7.74
C ALA A 95 -5.03 7.28 -8.59
N ILE A 96 -4.42 7.34 -9.78
CA ILE A 96 -4.23 6.20 -10.67
C ILE A 96 -2.81 5.68 -10.54
N VAL A 97 -2.68 4.40 -10.20
CA VAL A 97 -1.40 3.68 -10.09
C VAL A 97 -1.32 2.63 -11.20
N PRO A 98 -0.70 2.93 -12.34
CA PRO A 98 -0.43 1.92 -13.35
C PRO A 98 0.51 0.87 -12.76
N TYR A 99 0.24 -0.42 -12.93
CA TYR A 99 1.07 -1.48 -12.38
C TYR A 99 1.44 -2.56 -13.40
N VAL A 100 2.54 -3.26 -13.12
CA VAL A 100 2.93 -4.52 -13.76
C VAL A 100 3.20 -5.54 -12.67
N ILE A 101 2.53 -6.69 -12.71
CA ILE A 101 2.86 -7.85 -11.87
C ILE A 101 3.77 -8.77 -12.68
N SER A 102 4.91 -9.16 -12.09
CA SER A 102 5.86 -10.11 -12.68
C SER A 102 5.16 -11.37 -13.22
N SER A 103 5.44 -11.71 -14.48
CA SER A 103 4.79 -12.83 -15.19
C SER A 103 5.24 -14.21 -14.69
N THR A 104 6.41 -14.28 -14.05
CA THR A 104 7.03 -15.53 -13.64
C THR A 104 7.17 -15.68 -12.13
N ALA A 105 7.09 -14.59 -11.35
CA ALA A 105 7.39 -14.64 -9.92
C ALA A 105 6.21 -15.09 -9.04
N PHE A 106 4.99 -15.17 -9.59
CA PHE A 106 3.79 -15.51 -8.81
C PHE A 106 2.92 -16.56 -9.51
N THR A 107 2.44 -17.52 -8.71
CA THR A 107 1.37 -18.45 -9.12
C THR A 107 0.05 -17.71 -9.34
N ALA A 108 -0.91 -18.35 -10.03
CA ALA A 108 -2.25 -17.78 -10.24
C ALA A 108 -2.97 -17.47 -8.90
N ALA A 109 -2.81 -18.32 -7.89
CA ALA A 109 -3.40 -18.11 -6.57
C ALA A 109 -2.78 -16.89 -5.85
N GLN A 110 -1.46 -16.74 -5.90
CA GLN A 110 -0.76 -15.57 -5.36
C GLN A 110 -1.14 -14.28 -6.08
N ARG A 111 -1.26 -14.32 -7.42
CA ARG A 111 -1.77 -13.19 -8.20
C ARG A 111 -3.18 -12.78 -7.76
N ALA A 112 -4.07 -13.74 -7.49
CA ALA A 112 -5.41 -13.43 -7.00
C ALA A 112 -5.39 -12.71 -5.63
N ILE A 113 -4.47 -13.08 -4.74
CA ILE A 113 -4.27 -12.39 -3.44
C ILE A 113 -3.76 -10.96 -3.66
N ILE A 114 -2.82 -10.76 -4.57
CA ILE A 114 -2.32 -9.41 -4.91
C ILE A 114 -3.46 -8.53 -5.41
N LEU A 115 -4.29 -9.06 -6.33
CA LEU A 115 -5.47 -8.36 -6.84
C LEU A 115 -6.52 -8.11 -5.74
N GLN A 116 -6.67 -9.01 -4.77
CA GLN A 116 -7.53 -8.80 -3.61
C GLN A 116 -7.05 -7.64 -2.73
N GLY A 117 -5.73 -7.50 -2.53
CA GLY A 117 -5.15 -6.33 -1.84
C GLY A 117 -5.49 -5.02 -2.58
N MET A 118 -5.28 -4.98 -3.90
CA MET A 118 -5.66 -3.83 -4.74
C MET A 118 -7.16 -3.50 -4.66
N GLN A 119 -8.01 -4.54 -4.60
CA GLN A 119 -9.46 -4.39 -4.50
C GLN A 119 -9.90 -3.68 -3.21
N GLN A 120 -9.14 -3.77 -2.11
CA GLN A 120 -9.45 -3.01 -0.89
C GLN A 120 -9.41 -1.49 -1.13
N PHE A 121 -8.39 -1.01 -1.83
CA PHE A 121 -8.28 0.40 -2.21
C PHE A 121 -9.41 0.81 -3.15
N ALA A 122 -9.68 -0.01 -4.17
CA ALA A 122 -10.73 0.28 -5.15
C ALA A 122 -12.13 0.36 -4.54
N THR A 123 -12.39 -0.47 -3.52
CA THR A 123 -13.69 -0.54 -2.83
C THR A 123 -13.91 0.62 -1.87
N ASN A 124 -12.86 1.04 -1.16
CA ASN A 124 -12.99 1.97 -0.02
C ASN A 124 -12.51 3.40 -0.32
N THR A 125 -11.81 3.61 -1.42
CA THR A 125 -11.18 4.91 -1.75
C THR A 125 -11.34 5.27 -3.23
N CYS A 126 -10.80 6.40 -3.68
CA CYS A 126 -10.67 6.73 -5.10
C CYS A 126 -9.39 6.22 -5.76
N VAL A 127 -8.45 5.62 -5.00
CA VAL A 127 -7.21 5.07 -5.57
C VAL A 127 -7.52 3.88 -6.46
N ARG A 128 -6.96 3.84 -7.67
CA ARG A 128 -7.13 2.75 -8.63
C ARG A 128 -5.78 2.23 -9.09
N PHE A 129 -5.50 0.97 -8.77
CA PHE A 129 -4.46 0.20 -9.41
C PHE A 129 -4.98 -0.26 -10.77
N VAL A 130 -4.31 0.11 -11.86
CA VAL A 130 -4.72 -0.23 -13.23
C VAL A 130 -3.60 -0.97 -13.94
N GLU A 131 -3.93 -2.00 -14.71
CA GLU A 131 -2.91 -2.67 -15.52
C GLU A 131 -2.28 -1.67 -16.48
N ARG A 132 -0.95 -1.62 -16.46
CA ARG A 132 -0.19 -0.72 -17.30
C ARG A 132 -0.37 -1.11 -18.77
N THR A 133 -0.58 -0.10 -19.62
CA THR A 133 -0.55 -0.22 -21.07
C THR A 133 0.63 0.57 -21.63
N THR A 134 0.50 1.90 -21.71
CA THR A 134 1.48 2.81 -22.34
C THR A 134 2.14 3.75 -21.35
N GLN A 135 1.72 3.76 -20.07
CA GLN A 135 2.22 4.70 -19.08
C GLN A 135 3.73 4.49 -18.89
N SER A 136 4.51 5.59 -18.93
CA SER A 136 5.95 5.56 -18.76
C SER A 136 6.36 5.31 -17.31
N ILE A 137 5.58 5.83 -16.36
CA ILE A 137 5.77 5.65 -14.91
C ILE A 137 4.71 4.70 -14.37
N TYR A 138 5.16 3.66 -13.68
CA TYR A 138 4.30 2.59 -13.17
C TYR A 138 4.95 1.88 -11.98
N LEU A 139 4.13 1.20 -11.19
CA LEU A 139 4.53 0.34 -10.08
C LEU A 139 4.88 -1.06 -10.58
N THR A 140 6.05 -1.57 -10.21
CA THR A 140 6.41 -2.98 -10.46
C THR A 140 6.15 -3.79 -9.19
N ILE A 141 5.43 -4.90 -9.33
CA ILE A 141 5.18 -5.85 -8.24
C ILE A 141 5.90 -7.16 -8.59
N ASP A 142 6.88 -7.52 -7.77
CA ASP A 142 7.76 -8.67 -8.05
C ASP A 142 8.03 -9.50 -6.78
N SER A 143 8.63 -10.67 -6.96
CA SER A 143 9.11 -11.55 -5.90
C SER A 143 10.51 -12.12 -6.22
N THR A 144 11.21 -11.55 -7.19
CA THR A 144 12.58 -11.99 -7.57
C THR A 144 13.62 -11.60 -6.53
N SER A 145 13.33 -10.62 -5.68
CA SER A 145 14.19 -10.20 -4.57
C SER A 145 13.67 -10.73 -3.23
N THR A 146 14.50 -10.65 -2.20
CA THR A 146 14.15 -11.04 -0.84
C THR A 146 13.46 -9.89 -0.07
N GLY A 147 12.63 -10.24 0.91
CA GLY A 147 11.91 -9.30 1.75
C GLY A 147 10.47 -9.03 1.33
N CYS A 148 9.70 -8.44 2.26
CA CYS A 148 8.51 -7.65 1.95
C CYS A 148 8.95 -6.20 2.07
N TRP A 149 8.86 -5.43 1.01
CA TRP A 149 9.24 -4.01 1.05
C TRP A 149 8.68 -3.22 -0.13
N SER A 150 8.62 -1.90 0.07
CA SER A 150 8.29 -0.93 -0.97
C SER A 150 9.10 0.35 -0.82
N TYR A 151 9.10 1.16 -1.88
CA TYR A 151 9.45 2.57 -1.77
C TYR A 151 8.21 3.37 -1.36
N VAL A 152 8.40 4.44 -0.60
CA VAL A 152 7.28 5.32 -0.26
C VAL A 152 6.96 6.29 -1.39
N GLY A 153 5.72 6.19 -1.87
CA GLY A 153 5.13 7.05 -2.89
C GLY A 153 5.74 6.91 -4.29
N ARG A 154 5.23 7.72 -5.22
CA ARG A 154 5.65 7.77 -6.61
C ARG A 154 7.02 8.40 -6.79
N SER A 155 7.78 7.84 -7.72
CA SER A 155 9.02 8.38 -8.26
C SER A 155 8.88 8.63 -9.77
N SER A 156 9.68 9.57 -10.29
CA SER A 156 9.87 9.75 -11.73
C SER A 156 10.73 8.66 -12.38
N SER A 157 11.34 7.77 -11.59
CA SER A 157 12.07 6.59 -12.06
C SER A 157 11.41 5.32 -11.56
N ASN A 158 11.13 4.38 -12.47
CA ASN A 158 10.54 3.08 -12.12
C ASN A 158 11.47 2.19 -11.29
N THR A 159 12.78 2.49 -11.26
CA THR A 159 13.72 1.85 -10.32
C THR A 159 13.28 2.03 -8.87
N TYR A 160 12.57 3.14 -8.57
CA TYR A 160 12.08 3.47 -7.23
C TYR A 160 10.55 3.43 -7.12
N ASN A 161 9.88 2.69 -8.03
CA ASN A 161 8.45 2.38 -7.97
C ASN A 161 8.29 0.87 -7.94
N GLN A 162 8.66 0.26 -6.82
CA GLN A 162 8.66 -1.18 -6.66
C GLN A 162 8.00 -1.60 -5.35
N VAL A 163 7.31 -2.74 -5.43
CA VAL A 163 6.83 -3.53 -4.30
C VAL A 163 7.39 -4.93 -4.49
N ASN A 164 8.17 -5.40 -3.53
CA ASN A 164 8.65 -6.78 -3.51
C ASN A 164 7.88 -7.59 -2.47
N LEU A 165 7.36 -8.73 -2.88
CA LEU A 165 6.58 -9.64 -2.05
C LEU A 165 7.20 -11.03 -2.14
N GLN A 166 8.24 -11.31 -1.35
CA GLN A 166 8.89 -12.62 -1.34
C GLN A 166 7.86 -13.74 -1.13
N ALA A 167 7.61 -14.49 -2.19
CA ALA A 167 6.66 -15.58 -2.22
C ALA A 167 7.22 -16.80 -1.46
N SER A 168 6.43 -17.47 -0.61
CA SER A 168 5.01 -17.21 -0.31
C SER A 168 4.77 -16.35 0.93
N ASP A 169 5.81 -15.98 1.67
CA ASP A 169 5.70 -15.44 3.03
C ASP A 169 5.16 -14.00 3.08
N CYS A 170 5.32 -13.23 2.00
CA CYS A 170 4.76 -11.88 1.88
C CYS A 170 3.44 -11.83 1.08
N VAL A 171 2.93 -12.98 0.59
CA VAL A 171 1.74 -13.01 -0.28
C VAL A 171 0.50 -13.40 0.53
N ASP A 172 0.11 -12.48 1.39
CA ASP A 172 -1.19 -12.46 2.07
C ASP A 172 -1.81 -11.06 1.92
N VAL A 173 -3.11 -10.97 2.19
CA VAL A 173 -3.88 -9.74 1.93
C VAL A 173 -3.40 -8.57 2.78
N GLY A 174 -3.01 -8.80 4.05
CA GLY A 174 -2.49 -7.76 4.93
C GLY A 174 -1.17 -7.22 4.43
N THR A 175 -0.19 -8.10 4.16
CA THR A 175 1.13 -7.71 3.66
C THR A 175 1.04 -7.00 2.32
N VAL A 176 0.25 -7.52 1.36
CA VAL A 176 0.06 -6.85 0.07
C VAL A 176 -0.53 -5.45 0.28
N THR A 177 -1.54 -5.32 1.15
CA THR A 177 -2.19 -4.02 1.39
C THR A 177 -1.22 -3.03 2.02
N HIS A 178 -0.39 -3.48 2.97
CA HIS A 178 0.66 -2.71 3.61
C HIS A 178 1.65 -2.14 2.58
N GLU A 179 2.26 -3.00 1.76
CA GLU A 179 3.26 -2.57 0.77
C GLU A 179 2.67 -1.68 -0.32
N LEU A 180 1.42 -1.94 -0.74
CA LEU A 180 0.70 -1.05 -1.65
C LEU A 180 0.39 0.31 -1.02
N MET A 181 0.16 0.37 0.31
CA MET A 181 -0.06 1.61 1.04
C MET A 181 1.22 2.44 1.14
N HIS A 182 2.39 1.80 1.34
CA HIS A 182 3.69 2.45 1.14
C HIS A 182 3.84 3.02 -0.27
N ALA A 183 3.56 2.22 -1.31
CA ALA A 183 3.70 2.64 -2.70
C ALA A 183 2.85 3.86 -3.09
N ILE A 184 1.76 4.13 -2.34
CA ILE A 184 0.93 5.34 -2.52
C ILE A 184 1.26 6.48 -1.55
N GLY A 185 2.29 6.35 -0.71
CA GLY A 185 2.88 7.49 0.00
C GLY A 185 2.70 7.53 1.51
N PHE A 186 2.33 6.42 2.14
CA PHE A 186 2.19 6.35 3.60
C PHE A 186 3.43 5.73 4.25
N TYR A 187 3.81 6.29 5.40
CA TYR A 187 4.79 5.71 6.32
C TYR A 187 4.06 4.99 7.45
N HIS A 188 4.81 4.40 8.36
CA HIS A 188 4.22 3.73 9.51
C HIS A 188 3.50 4.69 10.47
N GLU A 189 2.41 4.19 11.05
CA GLU A 189 1.62 4.90 12.04
C GLU A 189 2.45 5.20 13.31
N PHE A 190 3.36 4.29 13.70
CA PHE A 190 4.17 4.43 14.91
C PHE A 190 5.33 5.44 14.80
N THR A 191 5.57 5.97 13.60
CA THR A 191 6.56 7.04 13.35
C THR A 191 5.93 8.42 13.28
N ARG A 192 4.62 8.55 13.51
CA ARG A 192 3.95 9.86 13.59
C ARG A 192 4.64 10.79 14.62
N PRO A 193 4.70 12.11 14.37
CA PRO A 193 5.26 13.09 15.29
C PRO A 193 4.60 13.08 16.68
N ASP A 194 3.29 12.82 16.72
CA ASP A 194 2.45 12.76 17.93
C ASP A 194 2.41 11.39 18.61
N ARG A 195 3.15 10.39 18.11
CA ARG A 195 3.07 9.00 18.59
C ARG A 195 3.37 8.83 20.08
N ASP A 196 4.20 9.71 20.67
CA ASP A 196 4.55 9.64 22.10
C ASP A 196 3.37 9.98 23.04
N ASN A 197 2.23 10.45 22.52
CA ASN A 197 0.98 10.58 23.27
C ASN A 197 0.19 9.25 23.36
N TYR A 198 0.59 8.25 22.57
CA TYR A 198 -0.14 7.00 22.35
C TYR A 198 0.72 5.77 22.64
N VAL A 199 2.01 5.80 22.34
CA VAL A 199 2.93 4.69 22.60
C VAL A 199 4.21 5.15 23.28
N THR A 200 4.78 4.30 24.11
CA THR A 200 6.18 4.40 24.55
C THR A 200 7.01 3.30 23.91
N ILE A 201 8.30 3.57 23.68
CA ILE A 201 9.26 2.60 23.17
C ILE A 201 10.26 2.21 24.25
N ASP A 202 10.16 0.99 24.75
CA ASP A 202 11.14 0.39 25.66
C ASP A 202 12.33 -0.16 24.87
N ARG A 203 13.35 0.69 24.70
CA ARG A 203 14.59 0.32 24.01
C ARG A 203 15.33 -0.85 24.67
N THR A 204 15.10 -1.10 25.96
CA THR A 204 15.74 -2.20 26.68
C THR A 204 15.04 -3.55 26.46
N ALA A 205 13.87 -3.55 25.81
CA ALA A 205 13.18 -4.75 25.35
C ALA A 205 13.63 -5.23 23.95
N LEU A 206 14.36 -4.40 23.20
CA LEU A 206 14.93 -4.76 21.91
C LEU A 206 15.94 -5.91 22.04
N ALA A 207 16.07 -6.73 20.99
CA ALA A 207 17.16 -7.69 20.88
C ALA A 207 18.52 -6.98 21.05
N ALA A 208 19.52 -7.64 21.63
CA ALA A 208 20.76 -7.00 22.06
C ALA A 208 21.49 -6.27 20.92
N GLU A 209 21.47 -6.87 19.72
CA GLU A 209 22.03 -6.31 18.49
C GLU A 209 21.35 -5.02 18.00
N TYR A 210 20.13 -4.75 18.48
CA TYR A 210 19.29 -3.60 18.10
C TYR A 210 19.29 -2.49 19.16
N GLN A 211 19.99 -2.66 20.29
CA GLN A 211 20.08 -1.65 21.35
C GLN A 211 21.11 -0.54 21.02
N THR A 212 21.08 -0.01 19.80
CA THR A 212 21.93 1.09 19.36
C THR A 212 21.10 2.34 19.08
N GLN A 213 21.75 3.50 19.02
CA GLN A 213 21.08 4.74 18.64
C GLN A 213 20.71 4.73 17.15
N SER A 214 21.63 4.30 16.28
CA SER A 214 21.39 4.26 14.84
C SER A 214 20.20 3.34 14.48
N PHE A 215 20.14 2.14 15.07
CA PHE A 215 19.00 1.25 14.86
C PHE A 215 17.69 1.93 15.24
N PHE A 216 17.65 2.58 16.41
CA PHE A 216 16.47 3.27 16.88
C PHE A 216 16.05 4.40 15.95
N ASP A 217 16.98 5.24 15.51
CA ASP A 217 16.68 6.37 14.62
C ASP A 217 16.16 5.90 13.24
N ASP A 218 16.68 4.79 12.74
CA ASP A 218 16.27 4.23 11.44
C ASP A 218 14.97 3.42 11.48
N ASN A 219 14.62 2.83 12.64
CA ASN A 219 13.50 1.88 12.73
C ASN A 219 12.35 2.34 13.63
N PHE A 220 12.60 3.30 14.53
CA PHE A 220 11.67 3.77 15.56
C PHE A 220 11.67 5.29 15.73
N GLY A 221 12.49 6.00 14.94
CA GLY A 221 12.53 7.46 14.88
C GLY A 221 11.18 8.02 14.43
N LYS A 222 10.84 9.21 14.93
CA LYS A 222 9.63 9.90 14.48
C LYS A 222 9.93 10.68 13.20
N MET A 223 8.97 10.74 12.30
CA MET A 223 8.97 11.71 11.21
C MET A 223 8.89 13.13 11.78
N ALA A 224 9.45 14.10 11.05
CA ALA A 224 9.26 15.50 11.38
C ALA A 224 7.82 15.94 11.03
N ASP A 225 7.28 16.91 11.76
CA ASP A 225 5.94 17.47 11.52
C ASP A 225 5.78 18.01 10.08
N ALA A 226 6.86 18.48 9.46
CA ALA A 226 6.85 18.99 8.10
C ALA A 226 6.71 17.89 7.03
N ASP A 227 7.04 16.65 7.38
CA ASP A 227 7.13 15.51 6.46
C ASP A 227 5.91 14.59 6.56
N VAL A 228 4.86 14.96 7.30
CA VAL A 228 3.64 14.16 7.38
C VAL A 228 2.43 15.03 7.64
N VAL A 229 1.28 14.62 7.10
CA VAL A 229 -0.01 15.26 7.38
C VAL A 229 -0.90 14.24 8.07
N LEU A 230 -1.33 14.54 9.30
CA LEU A 230 -2.15 13.64 10.14
C LEU A 230 -3.66 13.72 9.83
N TYR A 231 -4.05 14.61 8.91
CA TYR A 231 -5.42 14.82 8.45
C TYR A 231 -6.48 15.00 9.55
N GLY A 232 -6.04 15.43 10.75
CA GLY A 232 -6.91 15.66 11.91
C GLY A 232 -7.48 14.40 12.56
N ARG A 233 -7.02 13.20 12.19
CA ARG A 233 -7.53 11.94 12.77
C ARG A 233 -6.72 11.48 14.00
N PRO A 234 -7.39 10.81 14.97
CA PRO A 234 -6.71 10.17 16.09
C PRO A 234 -5.75 9.07 15.63
N TYR A 235 -4.73 8.79 16.44
CA TYR A 235 -3.82 7.67 16.26
C TYR A 235 -4.56 6.32 16.21
N ASP A 236 -4.13 5.40 15.36
CA ASP A 236 -4.80 4.11 15.14
C ASP A 236 -3.85 2.94 15.40
N TYR A 237 -3.97 2.37 16.60
CA TYR A 237 -3.24 1.16 16.98
C TYR A 237 -3.52 -0.04 16.06
N GLY A 238 -4.67 -0.05 15.36
CA GLY A 238 -5.09 -1.12 14.46
C GLY A 238 -4.79 -0.86 12.98
N SER A 239 -4.10 0.22 12.62
CA SER A 239 -3.75 0.55 11.24
C SER A 239 -2.93 -0.59 10.60
N VAL A 240 -3.12 -0.84 9.30
CA VAL A 240 -2.25 -1.78 8.56
C VAL A 240 -0.79 -1.30 8.55
N MET A 241 -0.58 0.01 8.72
CA MET A 241 0.73 0.67 8.80
C MET A 241 1.28 0.72 10.23
N HIS A 242 0.65 0.05 11.21
CA HIS A 242 1.20 -0.05 12.56
C HIS A 242 1.89 -1.40 12.76
N TYR A 243 3.10 -1.38 13.32
CA TYR A 243 3.82 -2.60 13.72
C TYR A 243 3.28 -3.22 14.99
N SER A 244 3.53 -4.51 15.18
CA SER A 244 3.24 -5.22 16.41
C SER A 244 3.96 -4.60 17.61
N LYS A 245 3.44 -4.82 18.81
CA LYS A 245 4.08 -4.46 20.10
C LYS A 245 5.47 -5.07 20.24
N TYR A 246 5.74 -6.16 19.52
CA TYR A 246 6.92 -7.00 19.67
C TYR A 246 7.91 -6.87 18.51
N ALA A 247 7.72 -5.90 17.61
CA ALA A 247 8.68 -5.60 16.55
C ALA A 247 10.09 -5.44 17.14
N ALA A 248 11.06 -6.20 16.60
CA ALA A 248 12.45 -6.27 17.06
C ALA A 248 12.68 -6.65 18.55
N ALA A 249 11.68 -7.17 19.26
CA ALA A 249 11.82 -7.56 20.66
C ALA A 249 12.76 -8.76 20.85
N ALA A 250 13.53 -8.75 21.95
CA ALA A 250 14.37 -9.88 22.38
C ALA A 250 13.54 -11.13 22.73
N SER A 251 12.29 -10.92 23.16
CA SER A 251 11.39 -11.98 23.60
C SER A 251 9.93 -11.62 23.35
N TYR A 252 9.07 -12.63 23.21
CA TYR A 252 7.63 -12.46 22.99
C TYR A 252 6.83 -12.11 24.25
N ASN A 253 7.48 -12.07 25.42
CA ASN A 253 6.83 -11.72 26.69
C ASN A 253 7.07 -10.26 27.10
N ARG A 254 7.91 -9.53 26.36
CA ARG A 254 8.27 -8.15 26.68
C ARG A 254 8.08 -7.27 25.45
N PRO A 255 6.99 -6.49 25.39
CA PRO A 255 6.74 -5.59 24.27
C PRO A 255 7.76 -4.45 24.23
N VAL A 256 8.17 -4.09 23.01
CA VAL A 256 8.99 -2.91 22.72
C VAL A 256 8.09 -1.68 22.67
N MET A 257 6.93 -1.77 22.03
CA MET A 257 5.95 -0.68 21.98
C MET A 257 4.80 -0.94 22.96
N ASN A 258 4.54 0.04 23.84
CA ASN A 258 3.52 -0.06 24.89
C ASN A 258 2.48 1.05 24.73
N ASN A 259 1.19 0.73 24.78
CA ASN A 259 0.14 1.74 24.67
C ASN A 259 0.01 2.56 25.96
N ILE A 260 -0.09 3.87 25.80
CA ILE A 260 -0.40 4.83 26.87
C ILE A 260 -1.93 4.93 27.04
N GLN A 261 -2.66 5.00 25.93
CA GLN A 261 -4.13 5.03 25.94
C GLN A 261 -4.70 3.60 26.03
N PRO A 262 -5.95 3.42 26.48
CA PRO A 262 -6.58 2.11 26.55
C PRO A 262 -6.60 1.41 25.19
N TRP A 263 -5.91 0.28 25.10
CA TRP A 263 -5.93 -0.62 23.95
C TRP A 263 -5.78 -2.06 24.42
N THR A 264 -6.55 -2.96 23.83
CA THR A 264 -6.51 -4.38 24.15
C THR A 264 -5.99 -5.16 22.95
N GLY A 265 -5.02 -6.03 23.20
CA GLY A 265 -4.39 -6.85 22.17
C GLY A 265 -3.09 -6.26 21.65
N ASP A 266 -2.65 -6.80 20.52
CA ASP A 266 -1.48 -6.35 19.79
C ASP A 266 -1.81 -5.13 18.91
N PHE A 267 -0.79 -4.48 18.38
CA PHE A 267 -0.92 -3.41 17.40
C PHE A 267 -0.81 -3.94 15.97
N GLY A 268 -1.26 -3.13 15.02
CA GLY A 268 -1.35 -3.53 13.62
C GLY A 268 -2.50 -4.48 13.35
N ASN A 269 -2.75 -4.75 12.08
CA ASN A 269 -3.68 -5.78 11.65
C ASN A 269 -3.18 -6.51 10.39
N ASP A 270 -3.67 -7.73 10.15
CA ASP A 270 -3.33 -8.55 8.98
C ASP A 270 -4.51 -8.73 7.99
N ASN A 271 -5.55 -7.91 8.12
CA ASN A 271 -6.76 -7.97 7.29
C ASN A 271 -6.77 -6.92 6.17
N GLY A 272 -5.93 -5.88 6.26
CA GLY A 272 -5.82 -4.79 5.30
C GLY A 272 -6.25 -3.45 5.87
N LEU A 273 -6.84 -2.57 5.05
CA LEU A 273 -7.10 -1.18 5.43
C LEU A 273 -8.05 -1.07 6.63
N SER A 274 -7.62 -0.37 7.67
CA SER A 274 -8.49 0.07 8.75
C SER A 274 -9.40 1.22 8.29
N ALA A 275 -10.40 1.57 9.10
CA ALA A 275 -11.23 2.75 8.86
C ALA A 275 -10.39 4.05 8.82
N ALA A 276 -9.35 4.13 9.64
CA ALA A 276 -8.45 5.27 9.69
C ALA A 276 -7.57 5.37 8.43
N ASP A 277 -7.03 4.24 7.97
CA ASP A 277 -6.24 4.16 6.72
C ASP A 277 -7.07 4.66 5.52
N ILE A 278 -8.35 4.26 5.46
CA ILE A 278 -9.28 4.70 4.42
C ILE A 278 -9.50 6.21 4.46
N ILE A 279 -9.66 6.80 5.66
CA ILE A 279 -9.82 8.25 5.82
C ILE A 279 -8.58 8.98 5.30
N ASP A 280 -7.40 8.52 5.68
CA ASP A 280 -6.13 9.12 5.30
C ASP A 280 -5.91 9.09 3.79
N ILE A 281 -6.16 7.95 3.15
CA ILE A 281 -6.05 7.80 1.70
C ILE A 281 -7.04 8.75 1.02
N ASN A 282 -8.29 8.81 1.49
CA ASN A 282 -9.30 9.67 0.89
C ASN A 282 -8.98 11.16 1.05
N TYR A 283 -8.44 11.58 2.19
CA TYR A 283 -8.00 12.95 2.37
C TYR A 283 -6.82 13.27 1.43
N MET A 284 -5.85 12.36 1.34
CA MET A 284 -4.66 12.54 0.51
C MET A 284 -4.98 12.61 -0.99
N TYR A 285 -5.89 11.77 -1.47
CA TYR A 285 -6.10 11.54 -2.91
C TYR A 285 -7.45 12.02 -3.44
N CYS A 286 -8.52 11.93 -2.64
CA CYS A 286 -9.89 12.00 -3.14
C CYS A 286 -10.55 13.35 -2.88
N ASN A 287 -10.14 14.03 -1.80
CA ASN A 287 -10.57 15.39 -1.48
C ASN A 287 -9.81 16.47 -2.27
N SER A 288 -8.93 16.06 -3.18
CA SER A 288 -8.30 16.94 -4.16
C SER A 288 -9.36 17.40 -5.17
N THR A 289 -9.83 18.64 -5.02
CA THR A 289 -10.54 19.37 -6.07
C THR A 289 -9.55 19.69 -7.21
N SER A 290 -9.03 18.66 -7.87
CA SER A 290 -8.40 18.82 -9.17
C SER A 290 -9.53 18.99 -10.18
N THR A 291 -9.73 20.24 -10.59
CA THR A 291 -10.53 20.65 -11.76
C THR A 291 -10.33 19.64 -12.88
N THR A 292 -11.33 18.77 -13.04
CA THR A 292 -11.40 17.85 -14.15
C THR A 292 -11.72 18.70 -15.36
N THR A 293 -10.73 19.22 -16.07
CA THR A 293 -10.90 19.46 -17.50
C THR A 293 -11.00 18.06 -18.11
N GLN A 294 -12.20 17.51 -18.06
CA GLN A 294 -12.56 16.32 -18.78
C GLN A 294 -12.26 16.65 -20.24
N ALA A 295 -11.15 16.13 -20.76
CA ALA A 295 -10.97 16.07 -22.20
C ALA A 295 -12.14 15.21 -22.68
N THR A 296 -13.17 15.89 -23.18
CA THR A 296 -14.30 15.25 -23.83
C THR A 296 -13.73 14.61 -25.07
N THR A 297 -13.42 13.32 -25.00
CA THR A 297 -13.11 12.52 -26.17
C THR A 297 -14.40 12.44 -26.97
N THR A 298 -14.62 13.43 -27.83
CA THR A 298 -15.65 13.37 -28.85
C THR A 298 -15.22 12.28 -29.81
N THR A 299 -15.78 11.09 -29.66
CA THR A 299 -15.66 10.05 -30.68
C THR A 299 -16.50 10.51 -31.87
N THR A 300 -15.86 11.22 -32.80
CA THR A 300 -16.42 11.45 -34.12
C THR A 300 -16.51 10.11 -34.81
N VAL A 301 -17.69 9.49 -34.80
CA VAL A 301 -17.99 8.34 -35.64
C VAL A 301 -17.92 8.82 -37.08
N ALA A 302 -16.90 8.37 -37.81
CA ALA A 302 -16.78 8.62 -39.24
C ALA A 302 -18.03 8.03 -39.95
N PRO A 303 -18.64 8.73 -40.92
CA PRO A 303 -19.78 8.20 -41.65
C PRO A 303 -19.36 6.94 -42.42
N VAL A 304 -20.07 5.85 -42.17
CA VAL A 304 -19.97 4.63 -42.98
C VAL A 304 -20.52 4.95 -44.38
N THR A 305 -19.66 4.96 -45.38
CA THR A 305 -20.07 5.08 -46.79
C THR A 305 -20.77 3.78 -47.19
N THR A 306 -22.10 3.79 -47.24
CA THR A 306 -22.89 2.69 -47.81
C THR A 306 -23.01 2.87 -49.32
N THR A 307 -22.24 2.08 -50.08
CA THR A 307 -22.39 2.00 -51.55
C THR A 307 -23.72 1.30 -51.87
N THR A 308 -24.68 2.06 -52.40
CA THR A 308 -25.98 1.54 -52.83
C THR A 308 -25.95 1.26 -54.34
N THR A 309 -25.94 -0.01 -54.73
CA THR A 309 -26.12 -0.42 -56.13
C THR A 309 -27.61 -0.32 -56.49
N THR A 310 -27.95 0.55 -57.43
CA THR A 310 -29.33 0.74 -57.92
C THR A 310 -29.57 -0.14 -59.14
N THR A 311 -30.46 -1.12 -59.05
CA THR A 311 -31.00 -1.84 -60.22
C THR A 311 -32.35 -1.24 -60.57
N THR A 312 -32.46 -0.63 -61.75
CA THR A 312 -33.70 -0.05 -62.26
C THR A 312 -34.52 -1.14 -62.95
N THR A 313 -35.70 -1.47 -62.43
CA THR A 313 -36.71 -2.24 -63.15
C THR A 313 -37.94 -1.35 -63.36
N THR A 314 -38.25 -1.07 -64.62
CA THR A 314 -39.42 -0.31 -65.05
C THR A 314 -40.64 -1.22 -65.02
N THR A 315 -41.69 -0.86 -64.29
CA THR A 315 -43.03 -1.45 -64.50
C THR A 315 -44.13 -0.44 -64.16
N VAL A 316 -45.19 -0.53 -64.96
CA VAL A 316 -46.26 0.45 -65.17
C VAL A 316 -47.31 0.38 -64.03
N ARG A 317 -47.85 1.55 -63.64
CA ARG A 317 -48.99 1.78 -62.70
C ARG A 317 -50.32 1.18 -63.25
N PRO A 318 -51.48 1.23 -62.54
CA PRO A 318 -51.81 1.29 -61.09
C PRO A 318 -52.84 0.23 -60.64
N VAL A 319 -52.93 -0.08 -59.33
CA VAL A 319 -54.23 -0.18 -58.61
C VAL A 319 -54.05 0.25 -57.14
N THR A 320 -55.00 1.06 -56.68
CA THR A 320 -55.14 1.65 -55.34
C THR A 320 -55.71 0.63 -54.35
N THR A 321 -55.17 0.55 -53.13
CA THR A 321 -55.95 0.12 -51.95
C THR A 321 -55.41 0.79 -50.68
N THR A 322 -56.27 1.54 -50.01
CA THR A 322 -56.00 2.22 -48.73
C THR A 322 -56.41 1.27 -47.59
N THR A 323 -55.57 1.12 -46.56
CA THR A 323 -56.00 0.53 -45.30
C THR A 323 -55.39 1.34 -44.15
N THR A 324 -56.26 2.02 -43.42
CA THR A 324 -55.96 2.78 -42.20
C THR A 324 -56.20 1.86 -41.01
N THR A 325 -55.21 1.67 -40.14
CA THR A 325 -55.42 1.07 -38.82
C THR A 325 -54.99 2.06 -37.75
N THR A 326 -55.98 2.59 -37.04
CA THR A 326 -55.83 3.40 -35.83
C THR A 326 -56.00 2.47 -34.63
N THR A 327 -55.08 2.48 -33.67
CA THR A 327 -55.34 1.91 -32.34
C THR A 327 -55.00 2.93 -31.26
N THR A 328 -56.01 3.20 -30.45
CA THR A 328 -56.14 4.22 -29.41
C THR A 328 -55.52 3.76 -28.08
N VAL A 329 -54.88 4.70 -27.39
CA VAL A 329 -54.40 4.58 -26.00
C VAL A 329 -55.57 4.77 -25.03
N ARG A 330 -55.65 3.98 -23.95
CA ARG A 330 -56.56 4.23 -22.81
C ARG A 330 -55.77 4.31 -21.49
N PRO A 331 -55.98 5.31 -20.61
CA PRO A 331 -55.26 5.43 -19.35
C PRO A 331 -55.98 4.85 -18.11
N ALA A 332 -55.14 4.42 -17.16
CA ALA A 332 -55.20 4.47 -15.69
C ALA A 332 -56.27 3.71 -14.89
N THR A 333 -55.84 3.03 -13.81
CA THR A 333 -56.41 3.19 -12.45
C THR A 333 -55.38 2.76 -11.37
N THR A 334 -55.24 3.59 -10.33
CA THR A 334 -54.44 3.38 -9.10
C THR A 334 -55.31 2.72 -8.01
N THR A 335 -54.73 1.86 -7.16
CA THR A 335 -55.38 1.43 -5.91
C THR A 335 -54.36 1.39 -4.77
N ILE A 336 -54.63 2.18 -3.73
CA ILE A 336 -53.88 2.22 -2.47
C ILE A 336 -54.56 1.23 -1.50
N ARG A 337 -53.77 0.41 -0.79
CA ARG A 337 -54.25 -0.43 0.31
C ARG A 337 -53.44 -0.11 1.57
N GLY A 338 -54.11 0.42 2.59
CA GLY A 338 -53.55 0.64 3.93
C GLY A 338 -53.56 -0.65 4.74
N THR A 339 -52.59 -0.79 5.66
CA THR A 339 -52.55 -1.89 6.62
C THR A 339 -52.24 -1.35 8.02
N THR A 340 -53.05 -1.85 8.95
CA THR A 340 -53.31 -1.43 10.33
C THR A 340 -52.17 -1.71 11.31
N THR A 341 -51.90 -0.74 12.20
CA THR A 341 -51.00 -0.86 13.36
C THR A 341 -51.72 -1.57 14.51
N THR A 342 -51.14 -2.65 15.05
CA THR A 342 -51.64 -3.34 16.25
C THR A 342 -50.80 -2.96 17.47
N VAL A 343 -51.44 -2.34 18.45
CA VAL A 343 -50.87 -1.96 19.76
C VAL A 343 -50.85 -3.19 20.67
N ARG A 344 -49.71 -3.47 21.29
CA ARG A 344 -49.52 -4.56 22.26
C ARG A 344 -49.39 -3.98 23.67
N THR A 345 -50.39 -4.21 24.51
CA THR A 345 -50.40 -3.84 25.93
C THR A 345 -49.71 -4.89 26.79
N THR A 346 -49.11 -4.38 27.87
CA THR A 346 -48.32 -5.09 28.89
C THR A 346 -49.19 -5.82 29.90
N ARG A 347 -48.71 -6.98 30.40
CA ARG A 347 -49.15 -7.52 31.69
C ARG A 347 -48.02 -8.30 32.36
N ARG A 348 -47.63 -7.83 33.55
CA ARG A 348 -46.73 -8.48 34.51
C ARG A 348 -47.57 -9.35 35.45
N PRO A 349 -47.05 -10.48 35.95
CA PRO A 349 -47.34 -10.79 37.35
C PRO A 349 -46.17 -11.40 38.15
N ARG A 350 -46.15 -10.94 39.41
CA ARG A 350 -45.60 -11.45 40.68
C ARG A 350 -44.24 -12.12 40.73
#